data_AF-A0A372Q6D7-F1
#
_entry.id   AF-A0A372Q6D7-F1
#
_cell.length_a   1.000
_cell.length_b   1.000
_cell.length_c   1.000
_cell.angle_alpha   90.00
_cell.angle_beta   90.00
_cell.angle_gamma   90.00
#
_symmetry.space_group_name_H-M   'P 1'
#
loop_
_entity.id
_entity.type
_entity.pdbx_description
1 polymer ?
#
loop_
_entity_poly.entity_id
_entity_poly.type
_entity_poly.pdbx_seq_one_letter_code
_entity_poly.pdbx_strand_id
1 'polypeptide(L)'
;MDPRLKLQYYDDNDWEAEYILEAKKIVTDIWNNFYKNNIDISQSSDNLEDDLLSHIFKKRKTERDDELKSYFREPTISKSTDVLAWW
;
A
#
# COMPACT_ATOMS: atom_id res chain seq x y z
N MET A 1 2.08 -10.56 -8.05
CA MET A 1 1.97 -11.35 -6.80
C MET A 1 1.79 -10.38 -5.66
N ASP A 2 0.68 -10.47 -4.92
CA ASP A 2 0.38 -9.60 -3.78
C ASP A 2 1.34 -9.92 -2.60
N PRO A 3 2.08 -8.94 -2.05
CA PRO A 3 2.98 -9.15 -0.90
C PRO A 3 2.29 -9.76 0.32
N ARG A 4 1.02 -9.45 0.58
CA ARG A 4 0.23 -10.00 1.70
C ARG A 4 0.01 -11.49 1.54
N LEU A 5 -0.22 -11.95 0.31
CA LEU A 5 -0.36 -13.38 0.00
C LEU A 5 0.93 -14.15 0.29
N LYS A 6 2.07 -13.51 0.04
CA LYS A 6 3.39 -14.09 0.30
C LYS A 6 3.70 -14.12 1.80
N LEU A 7 3.32 -13.09 2.55
CA LEU A 7 3.45 -13.06 4.01
C LEU A 7 2.57 -14.15 4.66
N GLN A 8 1.31 -14.26 4.23
CA GLN A 8 0.43 -15.31 4.72
C GLN A 8 0.96 -16.71 4.38
N TYR A 9 1.58 -16.89 3.21
CA TYR A 9 2.23 -18.16 2.90
C TYR A 9 3.33 -18.51 3.91
N TYR A 10 4.12 -17.54 4.39
CA TYR A 10 5.14 -17.81 5.41
C TYR A 10 4.50 -18.21 6.75
N ASP A 11 3.41 -17.54 7.14
CA ASP A 11 2.64 -17.92 8.33
C ASP A 11 2.03 -19.33 8.18
N ASP A 12 1.41 -19.65 7.05
CA ASP A 12 0.79 -20.95 6.74
C ASP A 12 1.80 -22.12 6.71
N ASN A 13 3.09 -21.83 6.51
CA ASN A 13 4.16 -22.83 6.42
C ASN A 13 5.02 -22.88 7.69
N ASP A 14 4.60 -22.26 8.79
CA ASP A 14 5.31 -22.21 10.07
C ASP A 14 6.76 -21.71 9.94
N TRP A 15 6.98 -20.68 9.12
CA TRP A 15 8.30 -20.08 8.99
C TRP A 15 8.68 -19.31 10.26
N GLU A 16 9.98 -19.26 10.57
CA GLU A 16 10.48 -18.50 11.70
C GLU A 16 10.08 -17.02 11.60
N ALA A 17 9.61 -16.47 12.71
CA ALA A 17 9.11 -15.09 12.79
C ALA A 17 10.17 -14.05 12.38
N GLU A 18 11.45 -14.37 12.55
CA GLU A 18 12.58 -13.55 12.12
C GLU A 18 12.56 -13.29 10.60
N TYR A 19 12.30 -14.32 9.79
CA TYR A 19 12.22 -14.17 8.34
C TYR A 19 11.01 -13.34 7.90
N ILE A 20 9.87 -13.49 8.58
CA ILE A 20 8.67 -12.71 8.30
C ILE A 20 8.90 -11.22 8.63
N LEU A 21 9.60 -10.94 9.73
CA LEU A 21 9.96 -9.58 10.12
C LEU A 21 10.95 -8.95 9.13
N GLU A 22 11.97 -9.69 8.69
CA GLU A 22 12.90 -9.21 7.65
C GLU A 22 12.17 -8.91 6.33
N ALA A 23 11.27 -9.79 5.90
CA ALA A 23 10.48 -9.58 4.69
C ALA A 23 9.63 -8.29 4.80
N LYS A 24 8.94 -8.08 5.92
CA LYS A 24 8.17 -6.84 6.18
C LYS A 24 9.07 -5.60 6.17
N LYS A 25 10.27 -5.70 6.73
CA LYS A 25 11.25 -4.61 6.74
C LYS A 25 11.67 -4.23 5.32
N ILE A 26 12.03 -5.22 4.49
CA ILE A 26 12.41 -5.00 3.08
C ILE A 26 11.30 -4.27 2.31
N VAL A 27 10.05 -4.72 2.44
CA VAL A 27 8.90 -4.07 1.77
C VAL A 27 8.72 -2.63 2.25
N THR A 28 8.86 -2.40 3.56
CA THR A 28 8.75 -1.07 4.16
C THR A 28 9.87 -0.13 3.69
N ASP A 29 11.10 -0.63 3.59
CA ASP A 29 12.25 0.14 3.10
C ASP A 29 12.07 0.51 1.62
N ILE A 30 11.59 -0.42 0.79
CA ILE A 30 11.27 -0.13 -0.62
C ILE A 30 10.17 0.93 -0.72
N TRP A 31 9.10 0.81 0.06
CA TRP A 31 8.01 1.78 0.11
C TRP A 31 8.52 3.18 0.48
N ASN A 32 9.27 3.29 1.56
CA ASN A 32 9.79 4.57 2.04
C ASN A 32 10.75 5.22 1.03
N ASN A 33 11.62 4.42 0.39
CA ASN A 33 12.63 4.93 -0.53
C ASN A 33 12.08 5.30 -1.91
N PHE A 34 11.18 4.50 -2.47
CA PHE A 34 10.75 4.63 -3.88
C PHE A 34 9.35 5.17 -4.08
N TYR A 35 8.44 4.98 -3.12
CA TYR A 35 7.02 5.28 -3.35
C TYR A 35 6.55 6.45 -2.47
N LYS A 36 6.98 6.50 -1.21
CA LYS A 36 6.60 7.53 -0.24
C LYS A 36 7.11 8.93 -0.62
N ASN A 37 8.39 9.05 -1.01
CA ASN A 37 8.99 10.34 -1.38
C ASN A 37 8.44 10.92 -2.70
N ASN A 38 7.91 10.09 -3.60
CA ASN A 38 7.38 10.56 -4.88
C ASN A 38 6.00 11.21 -4.75
N ILE A 39 5.28 10.99 -3.64
CA ILE A 39 3.97 11.60 -3.38
C ILE A 39 4.13 13.10 -3.04
N ASP A 40 5.19 13.48 -2.32
CA ASP A 40 5.44 14.89 -1.95
C ASP A 40 5.94 15.74 -3.13
N ILE A 41 6.69 15.17 -4.07
CA ILE A 41 7.20 15.90 -5.24
C ILE A 41 6.06 16.26 -6.21
N SER A 42 5.01 15.44 -6.28
CA SER A 42 3.83 15.68 -7.14
C SER A 42 2.94 16.84 -6.68
N GLN A 43 3.08 17.34 -5.45
CA GLN A 43 2.24 18.43 -4.93
C GLN A 43 2.84 19.83 -5.17
N SER A 44 4.06 19.93 -5.72
CA SER A 44 4.76 21.21 -5.94
C SER A 44 4.65 21.77 -7.36
N SER A 45 3.86 21.15 -8.25
CA SER A 45 3.50 21.75 -9.54
C SER A 45 2.21 22.55 -9.40
N ASP A 46 2.32 23.68 -8.73
CA ASP A 46 1.32 24.74 -8.73
C ASP A 46 1.20 25.28 -10.16
N ASN A 47 0.12 24.92 -10.86
CA ASN A 47 -0.63 25.81 -11.76
C ASN A 47 -1.84 25.08 -12.35
N LEU A 48 -3.02 25.53 -11.88
CA LEU A 48 -4.27 25.73 -12.62
C LEU A 48 -4.73 24.58 -13.54
N GLU A 49 -5.72 23.81 -13.09
CA GLU A 49 -7.13 24.00 -13.48
C GLU A 49 -8.03 23.25 -12.48
N ASP A 50 -9.29 23.69 -12.39
CA ASP A 50 -10.35 23.18 -11.51
C ASP A 50 -10.74 21.75 -11.92
N ASP A 51 -9.83 20.81 -11.69
CA ASP A 51 -9.95 19.45 -12.21
C ASP A 51 -11.07 18.73 -11.45
N LEU A 52 -11.97 18.06 -12.19
CA LEU A 52 -13.15 17.35 -11.65
C LEU A 52 -12.79 16.47 -10.44
N LEU A 53 -11.61 15.85 -10.52
CA LEU A 53 -11.04 15.00 -9.50
C LEU A 53 -10.70 15.78 -8.22
N SER A 54 -10.16 16.99 -8.33
CA SER A 54 -9.84 17.84 -7.17
C SER A 54 -11.08 18.16 -6.33
N HIS A 55 -12.24 18.32 -6.97
CA HIS A 55 -13.51 18.62 -6.30
C HIS A 55 -14.11 17.38 -5.61
N ILE A 56 -13.97 16.21 -6.23
CA ILE A 56 -14.41 14.92 -5.67
C ILE A 56 -13.53 14.50 -4.48
N PHE A 57 -12.21 14.69 -4.59
CA PHE A 57 -11.24 14.27 -3.57
C PHE A 57 -11.07 15.29 -2.44
N LYS A 58 -11.39 16.58 -2.63
CA LYS A 58 -11.37 17.59 -1.55
C LYS A 58 -12.22 17.21 -0.34
N LYS A 59 -13.30 16.46 -0.54
CA LYS A 59 -14.23 16.05 0.51
C LYS A 59 -13.72 14.87 1.35
N ARG A 60 -12.70 14.13 0.87
CA ARG A 60 -12.07 13.02 1.59
C ARG A 60 -10.72 13.46 2.14
N LYS A 61 -10.73 14.38 3.09
CA LYS A 61 -9.59 14.51 4.02
C LYS A 61 -9.71 13.43 5.07
N THR A 62 -9.51 12.17 4.69
CA THR A 62 -9.10 11.14 5.65
C THR A 62 -7.70 11.49 6.10
N GLU A 63 -7.41 11.31 7.40
CA GLU A 63 -6.06 11.53 7.92
C GLU A 63 -5.04 10.82 7.03
N ARG A 64 -3.87 11.44 6.83
CA ARG A 64 -2.77 10.86 6.05
C ARG A 64 -2.15 9.72 6.85
N ASP A 65 -2.92 8.65 7.05
CA ASP A 65 -2.38 7.40 7.53
C ASP A 65 -1.43 6.85 6.47
N ASP A 66 -0.37 6.20 6.94
CA ASP A 66 0.61 5.56 6.06
C ASP A 66 -0.11 4.50 5.22
N GLU A 67 -0.23 4.73 3.91
CA GLU A 67 -0.98 3.87 3.00
C GLU A 67 -0.52 2.41 3.09
N LEU A 68 0.79 2.20 3.27
CA LEU A 68 1.36 0.87 3.47
C LEU A 68 0.84 0.19 4.74
N LYS A 69 0.65 0.95 5.83
CA LYS A 69 0.07 0.41 7.08
C LYS A 69 -1.40 0.07 6.89
N SER A 70 -2.15 0.88 6.15
CA SER A 70 -3.53 0.57 5.80
C SER A 70 -3.62 -0.71 4.98
N TYR A 71 -2.75 -0.84 3.98
CA TYR A 71 -2.66 -2.01 3.11
C TYR A 71 -2.37 -3.30 3.89
N PHE A 72 -1.46 -3.27 4.87
CA PHE A 72 -1.18 -4.43 5.72
C PHE A 72 -2.29 -4.78 6.71
N ARG A 73 -3.20 -3.86 7.03
CA ARG A 73 -4.35 -4.12 7.92
C ARG A 73 -5.51 -4.79 7.21
N GLU A 74 -5.60 -4.65 5.89
CA GLU A 74 -6.66 -5.29 5.11
C GLU A 74 -6.51 -6.82 5.13
N PRO A 75 -7.63 -7.56 5.21
CA PRO A 75 -7.61 -9.01 5.22
C PRO A 75 -7.06 -9.56 3.91
N THR A 76 -6.33 -10.68 4.00
CA THR A 76 -5.82 -11.36 2.82
C THR A 76 -6.95 -11.97 2.00
N ILE A 77 -6.84 -11.84 0.68
CA ILE A 77 -7.85 -12.28 -0.26
C ILE A 77 -7.83 -13.81 -0.39
N SER A 78 -9.01 -14.42 -0.54
CA SER A 78 -9.12 -15.86 -0.86
C SER A 78 -8.37 -16.17 -2.17
N LYS A 79 -7.65 -17.29 -2.19
CA LYS A 79 -6.93 -17.83 -3.35
C LYS A 79 -7.83 -18.06 -4.59
N SER A 80 -9.15 -18.11 -4.41
CA SER A 80 -10.15 -18.29 -5.49
C SER A 80 -10.67 -16.97 -6.10
N THR A 81 -10.24 -15.82 -5.62
CA THR A 81 -10.76 -14.52 -6.06
C THR A 81 -10.04 -14.05 -7.31
N ASP A 82 -10.79 -13.54 -8.28
CA ASP A 82 -10.21 -12.90 -9.47
C ASP A 82 -9.39 -11.68 -9.05
N VAL A 83 -8.11 -11.69 -9.40
CA VAL A 83 -7.15 -10.63 -9.09
C VAL A 83 -7.51 -9.33 -9.81
N LEU A 84 -8.17 -9.40 -10.97
CA LEU A 84 -8.59 -8.23 -11.73
C LEU A 84 -9.82 -7.53 -11.14
N ALA A 85 -10.57 -8.18 -10.25
CA ALA A 85 -11.76 -7.60 -9.62
C ALA A 85 -11.43 -6.76 -8.37
N TRP A 86 -10.16 -6.60 -8.02
CA TRP A 86 -9.71 -6.09 -6.72
C TRP A 86 -8.83 -4.82 -6.77
N TRP A 87 -8.46 -4.36 -7.96
CA TRP A 87 -7.78 -3.07 -8.19
C TRP A 87 -8.78 -2.02 -8.65
#